data_AF-A0A524D6C1-F1
#
_entry.id   AF-A0A524D6C1-F1
#
_cell.length_a   1.000
_cell.length_b   1.000
_cell.length_c   1.000
_cell.angle_alpha   90.00
_cell.angle_beta   90.00
_cell.angle_gamma   90.00
#
_symmetry.space_group_name_H-M   'P 1'
#
loop_
_entity.id
_entity.type
_entity.pdbx_description
1 polymer ?
#
loop_
_entity_poly.entity_id
_entity_poly.type
_entity_poly.pdbx_seq_one_letter_code
_entity_poly.pdbx_strand_id
1 'polypeptide(L)'
;MTLIPPTINPLVLLGAAVVLVVIVTLGGLWKDAHSPRHWIVSMLLVMAMFFLWQGLSFLVWGYVFTYTPWPVEEKFRVINVCNGAIFVGLALLLGFIE
;
A
#
# COMPACT_ATOMS: atom_id res chain seq x y z
N MET A 1 28.99 1.94 4.62
CA MET A 1 27.66 2.50 4.30
C MET A 1 26.66 1.90 5.28
N THR A 2 26.12 2.70 6.18
CA THR A 2 24.97 2.31 7.01
C THR A 2 23.73 2.30 6.12
N LEU A 3 23.22 1.10 5.80
CA LEU A 3 21.91 0.95 5.16
C LEU A 3 20.86 1.49 6.14
N ILE A 4 20.30 2.67 5.87
CA ILE A 4 19.13 3.16 6.58
C ILE A 4 17.94 2.36 6.03
N PRO A 5 17.28 1.49 6.81
CA PRO A 5 16.17 0.70 6.30
C PRO A 5 15.05 1.63 5.80
N PRO A 6 14.22 1.18 4.83
CA PRO A 6 13.03 1.92 4.40
C PRO A 6 12.11 2.11 5.59
N THR A 7 12.23 3.24 6.26
CA THR A 7 11.32 3.61 7.33
C THR A 7 10.24 4.44 6.67
N ILE A 8 9.19 3.77 6.20
CA ILE A 8 7.99 4.49 5.74
C ILE A 8 7.45 5.23 6.96
N ASN A 9 7.20 6.53 6.80
CA ASN A 9 6.70 7.37 7.88
C ASN A 9 5.40 6.74 8.44
N PRO A 10 5.27 6.53 9.77
CA PRO A 10 4.07 5.96 10.38
C PRO A 10 2.77 6.67 9.99
N LEU A 11 2.82 7.98 9.73
CA LEU A 11 1.66 8.75 9.25
C LEU A 11 1.20 8.30 7.85
N VAL A 12 2.15 7.94 6.97
CA VAL A 12 1.86 7.40 5.63
C VAL A 12 1.26 6.00 5.75
N LEU A 13 1.75 5.18 6.69
CA LEU A 13 1.17 3.87 6.97
C LEU A 13 -0.28 3.99 7.47
N LEU A 14 -0.53 4.90 8.41
CA LEU A 14 -1.87 5.16 8.93
C LEU A 14 -2.80 5.68 7.81
N GLY A 15 -2.33 6.64 7.01
CA GLY A 15 -3.09 7.18 5.89
C GLY A 15 -3.46 6.10 4.86
N ALA A 16 -2.52 5.24 4.49
CA ALA A 16 -2.76 4.12 3.58
C ALA A 16 -3.82 3.15 4.14
N ALA A 17 -3.71 2.77 5.41
CA ALA A 17 -4.70 1.90 6.06
C ALA A 17 -6.10 2.52 6.07
N VAL A 18 -6.22 3.81 6.41
CA VAL A 18 -7.49 4.53 6.41
C VAL A 18 -8.11 4.56 5.01
N VAL A 19 -7.33 4.85 3.98
CA VAL A 19 -7.83 4.88 2.59
C VAL A 19 -8.37 3.51 2.17
N LEU A 20 -7.65 2.42 2.44
CA LEU A 20 -8.12 1.07 2.09
C LEU A 20 -9.41 0.71 2.83
N VAL A 21 -9.50 1.03 4.13
CA VAL A 21 -10.72 0.80 4.92
C VAL A 21 -11.90 1.59 4.36
N VAL A 22 -11.70 2.84 3.95
CA VAL A 22 -12.76 3.68 3.37
C VAL A 22 -13.29 3.08 2.07
N ILE A 23 -12.40 2.61 1.18
CA ILE A 23 -12.79 1.99 -0.10
C ILE A 23 -13.71 0.79 0.15
N VAL A 24 -13.27 -0.12 1.03
CA VAL A 24 -14.05 -1.31 1.38
C VAL A 24 -15.37 -0.97 2.06
N THR A 25 -15.37 0.01 2.97
CA THR A 25 -16.59 0.44 3.65
C THR A 25 -17.61 0.99 2.65
N LEU A 26 -17.17 1.81 1.70
CA LEU A 26 -18.04 2.34 0.65
C LEU A 26 -18.55 1.25 -0.29
N GLY A 27 -17.70 0.29 -0.69
CA GLY A 27 -18.10 -0.86 -1.51
C GLY A 27 -19.15 -1.74 -0.82
N GLY A 28 -18.93 -2.07 0.45
CA GLY A 28 -19.88 -2.84 1.27
C GLY A 28 -21.23 -2.13 1.44
N LEU A 29 -21.23 -0.81 1.64
CA LEU A 29 -22.45 0.00 1.71
C LEU A 29 -23.19 0.05 0.37
N TRP A 30 -22.48 0.19 -0.76
CA TRP A 30 -23.08 0.20 -2.09
C TRP A 30 -23.71 -1.15 -2.48
N LYS A 31 -23.19 -2.26 -1.95
CA LYS A 31 -23.72 -3.61 -2.17
C LYS A 31 -24.80 -4.04 -1.18
N ASP A 32 -25.25 -3.13 -0.29
CA ASP A 32 -26.16 -3.44 0.82
C ASP A 32 -25.69 -4.66 1.65
N ALA A 33 -24.38 -4.81 1.82
CA ALA A 33 -23.79 -5.99 2.43
C ALA A 33 -23.87 -5.91 3.96
N HIS A 34 -24.93 -6.47 4.54
CA HIS A 34 -25.14 -6.51 6.00
C HIS A 34 -24.62 -7.80 6.66
N SER A 35 -24.11 -8.73 5.87
CA SER A 35 -23.63 -10.04 6.33
C SER A 35 -22.29 -9.91 7.08
N PRO A 36 -22.16 -10.41 8.33
CA PRO A 36 -20.89 -10.43 9.05
C PRO A 36 -19.76 -11.15 8.30
N ARG A 37 -20.11 -12.17 7.49
CA ARG A 37 -19.13 -12.91 6.68
C ARG A 37 -18.47 -12.03 5.62
N HIS A 38 -19.21 -11.12 5.01
CA HIS A 38 -18.67 -10.19 4.03
C HIS A 38 -17.62 -9.28 4.68
N TRP A 39 -17.96 -8.64 5.80
CA TRP A 39 -17.05 -7.75 6.52
C TRP A 39 -15.76 -8.43 6.99
N ILE A 40 -15.80 -9.70 7.38
CA ILE A 40 -14.60 -10.48 7.71
C ILE A 40 -13.71 -10.68 6.47
N VAL A 41 -14.30 -11.08 5.34
CA VAL A 41 -13.56 -11.26 4.08
C VAL A 41 -12.93 -9.95 3.61
N SER A 42 -13.71 -8.87 3.66
CA SER A 42 -13.29 -7.52 3.32
C SER A 42 -12.16 -7.00 4.22
N MET A 43 -12.21 -7.27 5.54
CA MET A 43 -11.11 -6.96 6.46
C MET A 43 -9.84 -7.73 6.10
N LEU A 44 -9.95 -9.04 5.81
CA LEU A 44 -8.80 -9.84 5.38
C LEU A 44 -8.22 -9.34 4.06
N LEU A 45 -9.07 -8.86 3.15
CA LEU A 45 -8.66 -8.29 1.88
C LEU A 45 -7.88 -6.98 2.07
N VAL A 46 -8.35 -6.08 2.94
CA VAL A 46 -7.60 -4.86 3.32
C VAL A 46 -6.24 -5.21 3.90
N MET A 47 -6.17 -6.17 4.83
CA MET A 47 -4.91 -6.61 5.42
C MET A 47 -3.96 -7.18 4.36
N ALA A 48 -4.47 -8.03 3.47
CA ALA A 48 -3.68 -8.61 2.39
C ALA A 48 -3.13 -7.53 1.43
N MET A 49 -3.95 -6.56 1.03
CA MET A 49 -3.52 -5.44 0.17
C MET A 49 -2.48 -4.56 0.86
N PHE A 50 -2.64 -4.32 2.16
CA PHE A 50 -1.67 -3.56 2.95
C PHE A 50 -0.31 -4.27 3.02
N PHE A 51 -0.29 -5.58 3.33
CA PHE A 51 0.97 -6.35 3.36
C PHE A 51 1.61 -6.49 1.99
N LEU A 52 0.81 -6.65 0.93
CA LEU A 52 1.30 -6.69 -0.44
C LEU A 52 1.97 -5.36 -0.81
N TRP A 53 1.35 -4.23 -0.46
CA TRP A 53 1.96 -2.91 -0.66
C TRP A 53 3.29 -2.76 0.08
N GLN A 54 3.37 -3.20 1.34
CA GLN A 54 4.62 -3.19 2.13
C GLN A 54 5.72 -4.04 1.46
N GLY A 55 5.38 -5.27 1.05
CA GLY A 55 6.32 -6.17 0.39
C GLY A 55 6.87 -5.58 -0.91
N LEU A 56 6.00 -5.04 -1.76
CA LEU A 56 6.42 -4.38 -3.01
C LEU A 56 7.26 -3.14 -2.76
N SER A 57 6.90 -2.34 -1.74
CA SER A 57 7.68 -1.15 -1.36
C SER A 57 9.09 -1.51 -0.90
N PHE A 58 9.24 -2.62 -0.17
CA PHE A 58 10.53 -3.14 0.25
C PHE A 58 11.38 -3.63 -0.93
N LEU A 59 10.76 -4.30 -1.90
CA LEU A 59 11.44 -4.73 -3.13
C LEU A 59 11.90 -3.54 -3.97
N VAL A 60 11.06 -2.51 -4.14
CA VAL A 60 11.44 -1.27 -4.83
C VAL A 60 12.62 -0.61 -4.13
N TRP A 61 12.56 -0.48 -2.81
CA TRP A 61 13.66 0.10 -2.04
C TRP A 61 14.96 -0.68 -2.23
N GLY A 62 14.91 -2.02 -2.07
CA GLY A 62 16.06 -2.89 -2.24
C GLY A 62 16.64 -2.82 -3.64
N TYR A 63 15.79 -2.80 -4.67
CA TYR A 63 16.21 -2.68 -6.05
C TYR A 63 16.89 -1.34 -6.33
N VAL A 64 16.25 -0.22 -5.97
CA VAL A 64 16.78 1.13 -6.25
C VAL A 64 18.09 1.35 -5.51
N PHE A 65 18.21 0.96 -4.24
CA PHE A 65 19.45 1.15 -3.50
C PHE A 65 20.61 0.29 -4.02
N THR A 66 20.32 -0.94 -4.46
CA THR A 66 21.34 -1.90 -4.91
C THR A 66 21.80 -1.65 -6.34
N TYR A 67 20.88 -1.32 -7.25
CA TYR A 67 21.15 -1.36 -8.69
C TYR A 67 21.20 0.01 -9.36
N THR A 68 20.87 1.10 -8.68
CA THR A 68 20.97 2.45 -9.26
C THR A 68 22.16 3.22 -8.68
N PRO A 69 23.04 3.82 -9.51
CA PRO A 69 24.16 4.62 -9.06
C PRO A 69 23.78 6.10 -8.82
N TRP A 70 22.50 6.37 -8.57
CA TRP A 70 22.00 7.74 -8.40
C TRP A 70 22.33 8.32 -7.02
N PRO A 71 22.34 9.66 -6.88
CA PRO A 71 22.35 10.32 -5.59
C PRO A 71 21.21 9.83 -4.69
N VAL A 72 21.45 9.82 -3.38
CA VAL A 72 20.48 9.33 -2.37
C VAL A 72 19.14 10.06 -2.46
N GLU A 73 19.16 11.36 -2.74
CA GLU A 73 17.95 12.17 -2.90
C GLU A 73 17.08 11.71 -4.09
N GLU A 74 17.71 11.43 -5.24
CA GLU A 74 17.01 10.90 -6.41
C GLU A 74 16.46 9.50 -6.16
N LYS A 75 17.20 8.64 -5.43
CA LYS A 75 16.73 7.32 -5.03
C LYS A 75 15.45 7.42 -4.20
N PHE A 76 15.42 8.29 -3.17
CA PHE A 76 14.23 8.50 -2.36
C PHE A 76 13.06 9.05 -3.17
N ARG A 77 13.32 9.97 -4.09
CA ARG A 77 12.27 10.51 -4.98
C ARG A 77 11.63 9.41 -5.82
N VAL A 78 12.44 8.57 -6.47
CA VAL A 78 11.95 7.46 -7.30
C VAL A 78 11.19 6.43 -6.45
N ILE A 79 11.74 6.05 -5.30
CA ILE A 79 11.08 5.11 -4.38
C ILE A 79 9.70 5.64 -3.95
N ASN A 80 9.59 6.92 -3.60
CA ASN A 80 8.32 7.53 -3.21
C ASN A 80 7.30 7.50 -4.35
N VAL A 81 7.72 7.82 -5.58
CA VAL A 81 6.85 7.76 -6.78
C VAL A 81 6.37 6.32 -7.03
N CYS A 82 7.28 5.34 -7.01
CA CYS A 82 6.94 3.93 -7.20
C CYS A 82 5.99 3.42 -6.10
N ASN A 83 6.26 3.73 -4.84
CA ASN A 83 5.42 3.31 -3.72
C ASN A 83 4.02 3.92 -3.81
N GLY A 84 3.91 5.18 -4.23
CA GLY A 84 2.63 5.85 -4.49
C GLY A 84 1.87 5.19 -5.64
N ALA A 85 2.54 4.90 -6.76
CA ALA A 85 1.91 4.23 -7.90
C ALA A 85 1.41 2.81 -7.55
N ILE A 86 2.19 2.05 -6.80
CA ILE A 86 1.80 0.72 -6.31
C ILE A 86 0.56 0.84 -5.40
N PHE A 87 0.58 1.78 -4.44
CA PHE A 87 -0.54 1.98 -3.53
C PHE A 87 -1.83 2.32 -4.28
N VAL A 88 -1.77 3.27 -5.22
CA VAL A 88 -2.92 3.66 -6.04
C VAL A 88 -3.43 2.48 -6.86
N GLY A 89 -2.54 1.70 -7.48
CA GLY A 89 -2.92 0.51 -8.23
C GLY A 89 -3.65 -0.53 -7.37
N LEU A 90 -3.16 -0.79 -6.15
CA LEU A 90 -3.80 -1.72 -5.21
C LEU A 90 -5.14 -1.18 -4.69
N ALA A 91 -5.24 0.12 -4.43
CA ALA A 91 -6.49 0.75 -4.02
C ALA A 91 -7.57 0.68 -5.11
N LEU A 92 -7.19 0.89 -6.38
CA LEU A 92 -8.09 0.73 -7.52
C LEU A 92 -8.53 -0.72 -7.70
N LEU A 93 -7.59 -1.67 -7.58
CA LEU A 93 -7.91 -3.10 -7.63
C LEU A 93 -8.91 -3.48 -6.53
N LEU A 94 -8.67 -3.01 -5.30
CA LEU A 94 -9.56 -3.23 -4.17
C LEU A 94 -10.96 -2.69 -4.44
N GLY A 95 -11.07 -1.46 -4.97
CA GLY A 95 -12.36 -0.87 -5.34
C GLY A 95 -13.08 -1.55 -6.52
N PHE A 96 -12.37 -2.32 -7.34
CA PHE A 96 -12.97 -3.13 -8.40
C PHE A 96 -13.49 -4.49 -7.89
N ILE A 97 -12.82 -5.05 -6.88
CA ILE A 97 -13.20 -6.31 -6.25
C ILE A 97 -14.39 -6.10 -5.29
N GLU A 98 -14.32 -5.04 -4.48
CA GLU A 98 -15.37 -4.60 -3.56
C GLU A 98 -16.52 -3.86 -4.24
#